data_AF-A0A1F2UYI8-F1
#
_entry.id   AF-A0A1F2UYI8-F1
#
_cell.length_a   1.000
_cell.length_b   1.000
_cell.length_c   1.000
_cell.angle_alpha   90.00
_cell.angle_beta   90.00
_cell.angle_gamma   90.00
#
_symmetry.space_group_name_H-M   'P 1'
#
loop_
_entity.id
_entity.type
_entity.pdbx_description
1 polymer ?
#
loop_
_entity_poly.entity_id
_entity_poly.type
_entity_poly.pdbx_seq_one_letter_code
_entity_poly.pdbx_strand_id
1 'polypeptide(L)'
;MIVVAAACGKKGPPLAPFPRVPAQVGSVAALRAGDEVYLSFTVPATNVDGQQPSDVASLEVYAVTSTRPPETEEQREVATLIATLPVRPILPELPPAKDGTPLPPLPQVPGVDRGATAVVKETLTAEARTPVELPVKKGTPPAAPVAEEAEPAPRPLVAPAPTELPRRHYFVIAVSPRGRAAVPSTPVSVPLDPASAAAGAPEITFTETEMTLTWPPAPDARTATFVAPPPPPPSLPAILAGAAVGKPANTSPGNVTPAAPPEPAPLVAKSLGFNSEATTYHVYEVPAAPAPEDPLALALPKPLTPQAVAVTTLSIKGVSFGTERCFVVRPVDNVFGVVVQGPASPVTCVTPRDTFPPAAPKSLAAIGSAGVVNLIWEPNTEPDLAGYLVLRGEAPGDKLQALTTAAIAGTNYRDTEVRPGVRYVYVVVAVDKADPQNVSPQSNRAEETARQ
;
A
#
# COMPACT_ATOMS: atom_id res chain seq x y z
N MET A 1 -38.54 65.92 -31.00
CA MET A 1 -39.07 64.69 -31.60
C MET A 1 -38.55 63.53 -30.76
N ILE A 2 -39.38 62.91 -29.92
CA ILE A 2 -39.00 61.81 -29.03
C ILE A 2 -39.47 60.52 -29.71
N VAL A 3 -38.54 59.64 -30.07
CA VAL A 3 -38.84 58.32 -30.65
C VAL A 3 -38.87 57.30 -29.52
N VAL A 4 -40.06 56.79 -29.21
CA VAL A 4 -40.28 55.66 -28.29
C VAL A 4 -40.17 54.38 -29.11
N ALA A 5 -39.11 53.60 -28.91
CA ALA A 5 -38.99 52.26 -29.48
C ALA A 5 -39.75 51.26 -28.60
N ALA A 6 -40.90 50.80 -29.08
CA ALA A 6 -41.62 49.69 -28.49
C ALA A 6 -40.94 48.36 -28.89
N ALA A 7 -40.17 47.78 -27.98
CA ALA A 7 -39.62 46.44 -28.15
C ALA A 7 -40.69 45.40 -27.79
N CYS A 8 -41.32 44.79 -28.80
CA CYS A 8 -42.14 43.59 -28.62
C CYS A 8 -41.24 42.38 -28.36
N GLY A 9 -41.03 42.02 -27.09
CA GLY A 9 -40.52 40.70 -26.73
C GLY A 9 -41.56 39.63 -27.03
N LYS A 10 -41.41 38.85 -28.10
CA LYS A 10 -42.22 37.65 -28.31
C LYS A 10 -41.88 36.63 -27.22
N LYS A 11 -42.86 36.34 -26.36
CA LYS A 11 -42.78 35.23 -25.41
C LYS A 11 -42.82 33.93 -26.21
N GLY A 12 -41.67 33.26 -26.33
CA GLY A 12 -41.60 31.93 -26.96
C GLY A 12 -42.48 30.92 -26.20
N PRO A 13 -42.85 29.79 -26.85
CA PRO A 13 -43.56 28.72 -26.17
C PRO A 13 -42.83 28.32 -24.88
N PRO A 14 -43.54 28.04 -23.76
CA PRO A 14 -42.88 27.55 -22.57
C PRO A 14 -42.12 26.27 -22.92
N LEU A 15 -40.81 26.25 -22.64
CA LEU A 15 -40.00 25.05 -22.78
C LEU A 15 -40.61 23.96 -21.90
N ALA A 16 -40.83 22.77 -22.47
CA ALA A 16 -41.27 21.62 -21.70
C ALA A 16 -40.29 21.39 -20.53
N PRO A 17 -40.77 21.09 -19.31
CA PRO A 17 -39.87 20.84 -18.18
C PRO A 17 -38.93 19.69 -18.54
N PHE A 18 -37.63 19.96 -18.55
CA PHE A 18 -36.65 18.91 -18.79
C PHE A 18 -36.83 17.80 -17.75
N PRO A 19 -36.85 16.53 -18.17
CA PRO A 19 -36.91 15.44 -17.22
C PRO A 19 -35.70 15.53 -16.30
N ARG A 20 -35.95 15.67 -14.99
CA ARG A 20 -34.90 15.56 -13.97
C ARG A 20 -34.33 14.15 -14.04
N VAL A 21 -33.08 14.06 -14.49
CA VAL A 21 -32.30 12.84 -14.62
C VAL A 21 -30.93 13.17 -14.03
N PRO A 22 -30.34 12.29 -13.20
CA PRO A 22 -28.98 12.46 -12.70
C PRO A 22 -27.98 12.69 -13.83
N ALA A 23 -26.95 13.49 -13.58
CA ALA A 23 -25.80 13.53 -14.47
C ALA A 23 -25.12 12.15 -14.57
N GLN A 24 -24.38 11.94 -15.65
CA GLN A 24 -23.56 10.74 -15.83
C GLN A 24 -22.57 10.60 -14.67
N VAL A 25 -22.37 9.36 -14.21
CA VAL A 25 -21.37 9.06 -13.17
C VAL A 25 -19.97 9.30 -13.74
N GLY A 26 -19.19 10.15 -13.06
CA GLY A 26 -17.82 10.48 -13.43
C GLY A 26 -16.77 9.78 -12.56
N SER A 27 -15.50 9.90 -12.96
CA SER A 27 -14.34 9.44 -12.18
C SER A 27 -14.36 7.93 -11.85
N VAL A 28 -14.84 7.10 -12.78
CA VAL A 28 -14.86 5.65 -12.57
C VAL A 28 -13.45 5.08 -12.71
N ALA A 29 -12.94 4.50 -11.64
CA ALA A 29 -11.64 3.85 -11.59
C ALA A 29 -11.78 2.45 -10.98
N ALA A 30 -10.93 1.52 -11.42
CA ALA A 30 -10.90 0.17 -10.92
C ALA A 30 -9.50 -0.21 -10.43
N LEU A 31 -9.44 -0.91 -9.30
CA LEU A 31 -8.23 -1.51 -8.75
C LEU A 31 -8.49 -3.01 -8.58
N ARG A 32 -7.73 -3.82 -9.32
CA ARG A 32 -7.75 -5.28 -9.15
C ARG A 32 -6.65 -5.72 -8.21
N ALA A 33 -7.01 -6.52 -7.22
CA ALA A 33 -6.11 -7.08 -6.21
C ALA A 33 -6.39 -8.59 -6.06
N GLY A 34 -5.69 -9.41 -6.87
CA GLY A 34 -5.95 -10.85 -6.95
C GLY A 34 -7.29 -11.13 -7.65
N ASP A 35 -8.22 -11.79 -6.94
CA ASP A 35 -9.59 -12.03 -7.43
C ASP A 35 -10.59 -10.96 -6.99
N GLU A 36 -10.17 -9.96 -6.21
CA GLU A 36 -11.03 -8.85 -5.84
C GLU A 36 -10.83 -7.66 -6.79
N VAL A 37 -11.92 -7.05 -7.23
CA VAL A 37 -11.93 -5.79 -7.97
C VAL A 37 -12.67 -4.74 -7.18
N TYR A 38 -11.97 -3.66 -6.85
CA TYR A 38 -12.53 -2.49 -6.19
C TYR A 38 -12.82 -1.42 -7.24
N LEU A 39 -14.08 -1.00 -7.35
CA LEU A 39 -14.55 0.07 -8.22
C LEU A 39 -14.79 1.30 -7.37
N SER A 40 -14.22 2.42 -7.76
CA SER A 40 -14.46 3.72 -7.13
C SER A 40 -15.01 4.71 -8.15
N PHE A 41 -15.98 5.52 -7.75
CA PHE A 41 -16.64 6.48 -8.62
C PHE A 41 -17.31 7.60 -7.81
N THR A 42 -17.53 8.76 -8.45
CA THR A 42 -18.15 9.91 -7.80
C THR A 42 -19.66 9.91 -8.01
N VAL A 43 -20.43 9.94 -6.92
CA VAL A 43 -21.89 10.03 -6.98
C VAL A 43 -22.27 11.38 -7.62
N PRO A 44 -23.13 11.41 -8.66
CA PRO A 44 -23.52 12.66 -9.30
C PRO A 44 -24.12 13.64 -8.31
N ALA A 45 -23.56 14.85 -8.23
CA ALA A 45 -24.10 15.93 -7.37
C ALA A 45 -25.16 16.77 -8.10
N THR A 46 -25.13 16.78 -9.43
CA THR A 46 -26.01 17.55 -10.32
C THR A 46 -26.86 16.63 -11.19
N ASN A 47 -27.95 17.17 -11.70
CA ASN A 47 -28.70 16.60 -12.83
C ASN A 47 -28.02 16.95 -14.16
N VAL A 48 -28.50 16.35 -15.25
CA VAL A 48 -28.02 16.65 -16.62
C VAL A 48 -28.15 18.14 -17.01
N ASP A 49 -29.06 18.88 -16.37
CA ASP A 49 -29.27 20.32 -16.57
C ASP A 49 -28.43 21.20 -15.62
N GLY A 50 -27.56 20.60 -14.81
CA GLY A 50 -26.73 21.28 -13.82
C GLY A 50 -27.44 21.60 -12.50
N GLN A 51 -28.75 21.32 -12.37
CA GLN A 51 -29.46 21.59 -11.11
C GLN A 51 -28.95 20.69 -9.98
N GLN A 52 -28.80 21.30 -8.80
CA GLN A 52 -28.56 20.61 -7.54
C GLN A 52 -29.81 20.70 -6.65
N PRO A 53 -30.07 19.69 -5.80
CA PRO A 53 -29.38 18.39 -5.76
C PRO A 53 -29.76 17.49 -6.95
N SER A 54 -28.89 16.53 -7.29
CA SER A 54 -29.20 15.50 -8.27
C SER A 54 -30.39 14.62 -7.83
N ASP A 55 -31.25 14.28 -8.79
CA ASP A 55 -32.43 13.43 -8.62
C ASP A 55 -32.02 11.94 -8.72
N VAL A 56 -31.07 11.52 -7.88
CA VAL A 56 -30.52 10.16 -7.82
C VAL A 56 -31.01 9.44 -6.57
N ALA A 57 -31.42 8.17 -6.75
CA ALA A 57 -31.85 7.26 -5.68
C ALA A 57 -30.91 6.08 -5.52
N SER A 58 -30.34 5.57 -6.62
CA SER A 58 -29.42 4.44 -6.58
C SER A 58 -28.37 4.54 -7.69
N LEU A 59 -27.27 3.81 -7.50
CA LEU A 59 -26.20 3.60 -8.46
C LEU A 59 -26.13 2.10 -8.75
N GLU A 60 -26.34 1.74 -10.01
CA GLU A 60 -26.27 0.36 -10.48
C GLU A 60 -24.92 0.14 -11.16
N VAL A 61 -24.14 -0.81 -10.65
CA VAL A 61 -22.82 -1.17 -11.17
C VAL A 61 -22.97 -2.41 -12.03
N TYR A 62 -22.56 -2.31 -13.29
CA TYR A 62 -22.65 -3.36 -14.27
C TYR A 62 -21.27 -3.78 -14.75
N ALA A 63 -21.17 -5.02 -15.23
CA ALA A 63 -19.95 -5.50 -15.84
C ALA A 63 -20.19 -6.54 -16.94
N VAL A 64 -19.29 -6.55 -17.93
CA VAL A 64 -19.24 -7.55 -19.01
C VAL A 64 -17.79 -7.91 -19.30
N THR A 65 -17.56 -9.16 -19.70
CA THR A 65 -16.23 -9.63 -20.08
C THR A 65 -16.17 -9.76 -21.59
N SER A 66 -15.27 -9.04 -22.25
CA SER A 66 -15.18 -8.99 -23.71
C SER A 66 -13.79 -8.51 -24.15
N THR A 67 -13.44 -8.76 -25.41
CA THR A 67 -12.15 -8.36 -25.99
C THR A 67 -12.03 -6.85 -26.18
N ARG A 68 -13.16 -6.18 -26.45
CA ARG A 68 -13.28 -4.71 -26.52
C ARG A 68 -14.29 -4.19 -25.50
N PRO A 69 -14.22 -2.91 -25.09
CA PRO A 69 -15.28 -2.28 -24.31
C PRO A 69 -16.63 -2.28 -25.06
N PRO A 70 -17.76 -2.52 -24.37
CA PRO A 70 -19.09 -2.46 -24.99
C PRO A 70 -19.52 -1.01 -25.26
N GLU A 71 -20.22 -0.78 -26.38
CA GLU A 71 -20.87 0.49 -26.67
C GLU A 71 -22.12 0.70 -25.79
N THR A 72 -22.62 1.94 -25.71
CA THR A 72 -23.74 2.29 -24.80
C THR A 72 -25.03 1.51 -25.04
N GLU A 73 -25.35 1.13 -26.28
CA GLU A 73 -26.52 0.30 -26.58
C GLU A 73 -26.29 -1.15 -26.14
N GLU A 74 -25.11 -1.71 -26.45
CA GLU A 74 -24.70 -3.08 -26.10
C GLU A 74 -24.67 -3.28 -24.58
N GLN A 75 -24.21 -2.28 -23.83
CA GLN A 75 -24.14 -2.29 -22.37
C GLN A 75 -25.46 -2.70 -21.70
N ARG A 76 -26.62 -2.31 -22.27
CA ARG A 76 -27.92 -2.65 -21.69
C ARG A 76 -28.38 -4.06 -22.04
N GLU A 77 -27.81 -4.65 -23.09
CA GLU A 77 -28.19 -5.96 -23.61
C GLU A 77 -27.34 -7.08 -22.99
N VAL A 78 -26.02 -6.87 -22.85
CA VAL A 78 -25.08 -7.95 -22.49
C VAL A 78 -24.51 -7.87 -21.07
N ALA A 79 -24.66 -6.74 -20.37
CA ALA A 79 -24.00 -6.56 -19.08
C ALA A 79 -24.80 -7.14 -17.92
N THR A 80 -24.08 -7.65 -16.92
CA THR A 80 -24.66 -8.20 -15.69
C THR A 80 -24.61 -7.16 -14.58
N LEU A 81 -25.70 -7.02 -13.82
CA LEU A 81 -25.76 -6.18 -12.62
C LEU A 81 -24.94 -6.83 -11.49
N ILE A 82 -23.94 -6.12 -10.99
CA ILE A 82 -23.02 -6.59 -9.95
C ILE A 82 -23.42 -6.07 -8.57
N ALA A 83 -23.81 -4.80 -8.48
CA ALA A 83 -24.21 -4.18 -7.23
C ALA A 83 -25.22 -3.05 -7.45
N THR A 84 -26.03 -2.78 -6.44
CA THR A 84 -26.91 -1.60 -6.37
C THR A 84 -26.61 -0.85 -5.08
N LEU A 85 -26.17 0.41 -5.20
CA LEU A 85 -25.83 1.25 -4.06
C LEU A 85 -26.93 2.30 -3.86
N PRO A 86 -27.62 2.32 -2.72
CA PRO A 86 -28.58 3.38 -2.40
C PRO A 86 -27.84 4.71 -2.17
N VAL A 87 -28.40 5.80 -2.69
CA VAL A 87 -27.98 7.17 -2.37
C VAL A 87 -28.87 7.69 -1.26
N ARG A 88 -28.27 8.26 -0.21
CA ARG A 88 -29.06 8.73 0.94
C ARG A 88 -30.12 9.75 0.52
N PRO A 89 -31.36 9.61 1.00
CA PRO A 89 -32.39 10.61 0.72
C PRO A 89 -32.03 11.93 1.42
N ILE A 90 -32.40 13.04 0.80
CA ILE A 90 -32.29 14.35 1.43
C ILE A 90 -33.47 14.46 2.40
N LEU A 91 -33.17 14.38 3.70
CA LEU A 91 -34.17 14.53 4.74
C LEU A 91 -34.53 16.01 4.91
N PRO A 92 -35.81 16.36 5.14
CA PRO A 92 -36.21 17.72 5.46
C PRO A 92 -35.57 18.18 6.76
N GLU A 93 -35.17 19.45 6.83
CA GLU A 93 -34.63 20.05 8.04
C GLU A 93 -35.71 20.08 9.14
N LEU A 94 -35.38 19.57 10.32
CA LEU A 94 -36.28 19.60 11.46
C LEU A 94 -36.39 21.05 11.98
N PRO A 95 -37.59 21.52 12.35
CA PRO A 95 -37.74 22.83 12.96
C PRO A 95 -36.95 22.89 14.27
N PRO A 96 -36.37 24.05 14.63
CA PRO A 96 -35.60 24.18 15.87
C PRO A 96 -36.48 23.84 17.09
N ALA A 97 -35.88 23.22 18.10
CA ALA A 97 -36.57 22.93 19.35
C ALA A 97 -37.06 24.23 19.98
N LYS A 98 -38.33 24.26 20.41
CA LYS A 98 -38.96 25.44 21.02
C LYS A 98 -38.23 25.93 22.28
N ASP A 99 -37.49 25.05 22.94
CA ASP A 99 -36.83 25.31 24.22
C ASP A 99 -35.29 25.46 24.09
N GLY A 100 -34.77 25.57 22.87
CA GLY A 100 -33.32 25.72 22.61
C GLY A 100 -32.49 24.44 22.88
N THR A 101 -33.14 23.32 23.19
CA THR A 101 -32.51 22.02 23.36
C THR A 101 -31.95 21.51 22.02
N PRO A 102 -30.70 21.02 21.97
CA PRO A 102 -30.16 20.37 20.79
C PRO A 102 -31.06 19.18 20.40
N LEU A 103 -31.51 19.14 19.15
CA LEU A 103 -32.26 18.01 18.63
C LEU A 103 -31.37 16.76 18.66
N PRO A 104 -31.92 15.57 18.97
CA PRO A 104 -31.17 14.34 18.85
C PRO A 104 -30.71 14.15 17.39
N PRO A 105 -29.51 13.60 17.15
CA PRO A 105 -29.04 13.32 15.80
C PRO A 105 -30.01 12.38 15.09
N LEU A 106 -30.34 12.70 13.84
CA LEU A 106 -31.20 11.85 13.01
C LEU A 106 -30.55 10.47 12.79
N PRO A 107 -31.33 9.38 12.73
CA PRO A 107 -30.80 8.07 12.35
C PRO A 107 -30.12 8.16 10.97
N GLN A 108 -28.89 7.66 10.86
CA GLN A 108 -28.20 7.62 9.58
C GLN A 108 -28.84 6.55 8.69
N VAL A 109 -29.40 6.96 7.56
CA VAL A 109 -29.95 6.03 6.56
C VAL A 109 -28.78 5.41 5.78
N PRO A 110 -28.72 4.09 5.60
CA PRO A 110 -27.67 3.46 4.81
C PRO A 110 -27.59 4.03 3.39
N GLY A 111 -26.38 4.29 2.92
CA GLY A 111 -26.15 4.74 1.55
C GLY A 111 -25.04 5.76 1.41
N VAL A 112 -24.73 6.07 0.15
CA VAL A 112 -23.67 7.02 -0.21
C VAL A 112 -24.24 8.42 -0.39
N ASP A 113 -23.42 9.44 -0.11
CA ASP A 113 -23.81 10.84 -0.28
C ASP A 113 -23.59 11.33 -1.72
N ARG A 114 -24.39 12.32 -2.14
CA ARG A 114 -24.20 13.01 -3.43
C ARG A 114 -22.86 13.74 -3.43
N GLY A 115 -22.08 13.60 -4.50
CA GLY A 115 -20.74 14.17 -4.61
C GLY A 115 -19.65 13.40 -3.84
N ALA A 116 -20.00 12.42 -3.01
CA ALA A 116 -19.02 11.57 -2.35
C ALA A 116 -18.42 10.54 -3.32
N THR A 117 -17.27 10.00 -2.96
CA THR A 117 -16.71 8.82 -3.62
C THR A 117 -17.34 7.57 -3.03
N ALA A 118 -17.99 6.77 -3.88
CA ALA A 118 -18.50 5.46 -3.53
C ALA A 118 -17.50 4.37 -3.95
N VAL A 119 -17.44 3.28 -3.18
CA VAL A 119 -16.59 2.12 -3.49
C VAL A 119 -17.45 0.85 -3.49
N VAL A 120 -17.23 -0.02 -4.48
CA VAL A 120 -17.88 -1.33 -4.62
C VAL A 120 -16.82 -2.39 -4.80
N LYS A 121 -17.04 -3.57 -4.23
CA LYS A 121 -16.16 -4.73 -4.40
C LYS A 121 -16.87 -5.84 -5.16
N GLU A 122 -16.27 -6.32 -6.25
CA GLU A 122 -16.64 -7.58 -6.91
C GLU A 122 -15.57 -8.64 -6.64
N THR A 123 -15.99 -9.88 -6.42
CA THR A 123 -15.10 -11.05 -6.45
C THR A 123 -15.21 -11.75 -7.79
N LEU A 124 -14.11 -11.90 -8.52
CA LEU A 124 -14.05 -12.50 -9.86
C LEU A 124 -14.28 -14.01 -9.80
N THR A 125 -15.50 -14.45 -10.11
CA THR A 125 -15.84 -15.87 -10.27
C THR A 125 -15.35 -16.41 -11.61
N ALA A 126 -15.42 -17.74 -11.80
CA ALA A 126 -15.13 -18.37 -13.10
C ALA A 126 -16.05 -17.82 -14.21
N GLU A 127 -17.32 -17.59 -13.90
CA GLU A 127 -18.30 -17.00 -14.83
C GLU A 127 -17.95 -15.56 -15.19
N ALA A 128 -17.53 -14.74 -14.21
CA ALA A 128 -17.09 -13.37 -14.46
C ALA A 128 -15.84 -13.29 -15.38
N ARG A 129 -15.06 -14.38 -15.49
CA ARG A 129 -13.88 -14.47 -16.36
C ARG A 129 -14.21 -14.99 -17.77
N THR A 130 -15.43 -15.48 -18.00
CA THR A 130 -15.85 -16.02 -19.30
C THR A 130 -16.20 -14.87 -20.25
N PRO A 131 -15.54 -14.76 -21.43
CA PRO A 131 -15.86 -13.71 -22.38
C PRO A 131 -17.21 -13.96 -23.07
N VAL A 132 -17.96 -12.88 -23.24
CA VAL A 132 -19.17 -12.80 -24.05
C VAL A 132 -18.83 -12.15 -25.39
N GLU A 133 -19.37 -12.69 -26.47
CA GLU A 133 -19.25 -12.10 -27.80
C GLU A 133 -20.21 -10.92 -27.94
N LEU A 134 -19.66 -9.74 -28.22
CA LEU A 134 -20.46 -8.54 -28.43
C LEU A 134 -21.11 -8.59 -29.81
N PRO A 135 -22.37 -8.12 -29.96
CA PRO A 135 -23.06 -8.17 -31.23
C PRO A 135 -22.28 -7.40 -32.32
N VAL A 136 -22.06 -8.05 -33.45
CA VAL A 136 -21.41 -7.42 -34.61
C VAL A 136 -22.45 -6.55 -35.34
N LYS A 137 -22.16 -5.26 -35.50
CA LYS A 137 -23.01 -4.37 -36.31
C LYS A 137 -23.18 -4.95 -37.72
N LYS A 138 -24.44 -5.17 -38.15
CA LYS A 138 -24.78 -5.57 -39.52
C LYS A 138 -24.17 -4.55 -40.50
N GLY A 139 -23.12 -4.94 -41.21
CA GLY A 139 -22.42 -4.08 -42.18
C GLY A 139 -20.89 -4.16 -42.09
N THR A 140 -20.32 -4.71 -41.02
CA THR A 140 -18.89 -5.03 -40.97
C THR A 140 -18.62 -6.25 -41.86
N PRO A 141 -17.74 -6.17 -42.88
CA PRO A 141 -17.38 -7.34 -43.67
C PRO A 141 -16.83 -8.42 -42.74
N PRO A 142 -17.20 -9.70 -42.90
CA PRO A 142 -16.53 -10.76 -42.17
C PRO A 142 -15.03 -10.64 -42.45
N ALA A 143 -14.21 -10.73 -41.40
CA ALA A 143 -12.78 -10.94 -41.58
C ALA A 143 -12.62 -12.12 -42.54
N ALA A 144 -11.89 -11.90 -43.64
CA ALA A 144 -11.70 -12.90 -44.66
C ALA A 144 -11.30 -14.22 -43.99
N PRO A 145 -11.91 -15.37 -44.35
CA PRO A 145 -11.48 -16.64 -43.81
C PRO A 145 -9.98 -16.77 -44.09
N VAL A 146 -9.21 -17.07 -43.04
CA VAL A 146 -7.79 -17.39 -43.17
C VAL A 146 -7.74 -18.54 -44.16
N ALA A 147 -7.24 -18.26 -45.37
CA ALA A 147 -7.13 -19.23 -46.42
C ALA A 147 -6.32 -20.42 -45.88
N GLU A 148 -6.89 -21.61 -46.02
CA GLU A 148 -6.22 -22.88 -45.78
C GLU A 148 -4.87 -22.85 -46.53
N GLU A 149 -3.81 -22.97 -45.74
CA GLU A 149 -2.44 -22.65 -46.09
C GLU A 149 -1.92 -23.68 -47.10
N ALA A 150 -1.81 -23.29 -48.37
CA ALA A 150 -0.90 -23.96 -49.30
C ALA A 150 0.55 -23.69 -48.84
N GLU A 151 1.39 -24.73 -48.83
CA GLU A 151 2.74 -24.76 -48.23
C GLU A 151 3.53 -23.44 -48.34
N PRO A 152 4.12 -22.92 -47.24
CA PRO A 152 4.68 -21.58 -47.25
C PRO A 152 6.13 -21.57 -47.74
N ALA A 153 6.39 -20.72 -48.74
CA ALA A 153 7.71 -20.11 -48.91
C ALA A 153 8.08 -19.33 -47.62
N PRO A 154 9.36 -19.24 -47.23
CA PRO A 154 9.75 -18.62 -45.97
C PRO A 154 9.38 -17.13 -45.95
N ARG A 155 8.34 -16.78 -45.19
CA ARG A 155 7.95 -15.40 -44.90
C ARG A 155 8.74 -14.90 -43.69
N PRO A 156 8.99 -13.58 -43.57
CA PRO A 156 9.57 -13.02 -42.35
C PRO A 156 8.68 -13.38 -41.16
N LEU A 157 9.30 -13.76 -40.03
CA LEU A 157 8.60 -13.94 -38.76
C LEU A 157 7.96 -12.61 -38.35
N VAL A 158 6.68 -12.44 -38.66
CA VAL A 158 5.85 -11.35 -38.14
C VAL A 158 5.38 -11.80 -36.76
N ALA A 159 5.67 -11.02 -35.72
CA ALA A 159 5.12 -11.27 -34.40
C ALA A 159 3.58 -11.35 -34.52
N PRO A 160 2.93 -12.35 -33.89
CA PRO A 160 1.47 -12.39 -33.90
C PRO A 160 0.93 -11.05 -33.39
N ALA A 161 -0.16 -10.58 -34.00
CA ALA A 161 -0.85 -9.38 -33.51
C ALA A 161 -1.09 -9.53 -32.00
N PRO A 162 -0.95 -8.47 -31.18
CA PRO A 162 -1.18 -8.57 -29.75
C PRO A 162 -2.56 -9.16 -29.54
N THR A 163 -2.62 -10.36 -28.97
CA THR A 163 -3.87 -11.06 -28.68
C THR A 163 -4.70 -10.11 -27.82
N GLU A 164 -5.87 -9.67 -28.30
CA GLU A 164 -6.81 -8.88 -27.50
C GLU A 164 -7.39 -9.80 -26.43
N LEU A 165 -6.64 -9.99 -25.35
CA LEU A 165 -7.07 -10.82 -24.23
C LEU A 165 -8.34 -10.21 -23.63
N PRO A 166 -9.32 -11.04 -23.26
CA PRO A 166 -10.57 -10.56 -22.71
C PRO A 166 -10.32 -9.79 -21.42
N ARG A 167 -11.01 -8.65 -21.29
CA ARG A 167 -10.96 -7.79 -20.10
C ARG A 167 -12.33 -7.72 -19.47
N ARG A 168 -12.37 -7.47 -18.17
CA ARG A 168 -13.60 -7.22 -17.42
C ARG A 168 -13.89 -5.72 -17.48
N HIS A 169 -14.95 -5.34 -18.17
CA HIS A 169 -15.34 -3.94 -18.37
C HIS A 169 -16.46 -3.57 -17.42
N TYR A 170 -16.29 -2.49 -16.67
CA TYR A 170 -17.26 -2.01 -15.69
C TYR A 170 -17.79 -0.64 -16.06
N PHE A 171 -19.06 -0.40 -15.75
CA PHE A 171 -19.66 0.92 -15.86
C PHE A 171 -20.78 1.08 -14.84
N VAL A 172 -21.13 2.33 -14.56
CA VAL A 172 -22.11 2.69 -13.53
C VAL A 172 -23.23 3.51 -14.14
N ILE A 173 -24.46 3.20 -13.75
CA ILE A 173 -25.67 3.92 -14.14
C ILE A 173 -26.32 4.51 -12.88
N ALA A 174 -26.53 5.82 -12.88
CA ALA A 174 -27.33 6.48 -11.85
C ALA A 174 -28.82 6.39 -12.18
N VAL A 175 -29.65 6.00 -11.22
CA VAL A 175 -31.09 5.83 -11.38
C VAL A 175 -31.84 6.76 -10.43
N SER A 176 -32.82 7.48 -10.98
CA SER A 176 -33.69 8.39 -10.21
C SER A 176 -34.74 7.62 -9.39
N PRO A 177 -35.35 8.25 -8.36
CA PRO A 177 -36.46 7.66 -7.62
C PRO A 177 -37.65 7.24 -8.50
N ARG A 178 -37.77 7.83 -9.70
CA ARG A 178 -38.84 7.52 -10.68
C ARG A 178 -38.41 6.47 -11.72
N GLY A 179 -37.31 5.77 -11.51
CA GLY A 179 -36.80 4.73 -12.42
C GLY A 179 -36.17 5.25 -13.71
N ARG A 180 -35.93 6.56 -13.83
CA ARG A 180 -35.21 7.13 -15.00
C ARG A 180 -33.72 6.90 -14.81
N ALA A 181 -33.10 6.22 -15.77
CA ALA A 181 -31.67 5.95 -15.80
C ALA A 181 -30.90 7.06 -16.52
N ALA A 182 -29.74 7.43 -15.98
CA ALA A 182 -28.77 8.26 -16.65
C ALA A 182 -28.08 7.51 -17.81
N VAL A 183 -27.30 8.26 -18.60
CA VAL A 183 -26.34 7.67 -19.54
C VAL A 183 -25.30 6.87 -18.72
N PRO A 184 -24.94 5.64 -19.12
CA PRO A 184 -23.89 4.86 -18.47
C PRO A 184 -22.56 5.62 -18.45
N SER A 185 -21.76 5.44 -17.41
CA SER A 185 -20.39 5.99 -17.39
C SER A 185 -19.52 5.43 -18.53
N THR A 186 -18.40 6.11 -18.81
CA THR A 186 -17.35 5.51 -19.64
C THR A 186 -16.89 4.18 -19.02
N PRO A 187 -16.78 3.09 -19.78
CA PRO A 187 -16.30 1.82 -19.25
C PRO A 187 -14.86 1.91 -18.75
N VAL A 188 -14.58 1.28 -17.61
CA VAL A 188 -13.23 1.01 -17.14
C VAL A 188 -12.90 -0.47 -17.37
N SER A 189 -11.75 -0.74 -17.98
CA SER A 189 -11.33 -2.10 -18.34
C SER A 189 -10.30 -2.62 -17.34
N VAL A 190 -10.57 -3.80 -16.77
CA VAL A 190 -9.67 -4.49 -15.84
C VAL A 190 -9.06 -5.72 -16.52
N PRO A 191 -7.73 -5.89 -16.49
CA PRO A 191 -7.06 -7.06 -17.05
C PRO A 191 -7.39 -8.33 -16.23
N LEU A 192 -7.68 -9.42 -16.95
CA LEU A 192 -7.97 -10.74 -16.38
C LEU A 192 -6.77 -11.68 -16.38
N ASP A 193 -5.62 -11.20 -16.85
CA ASP A 193 -4.36 -11.94 -16.86
C ASP A 193 -4.00 -12.49 -15.47
N PRO A 194 -3.41 -13.69 -15.40
CA PRO A 194 -2.86 -14.19 -14.16
C PRO A 194 -1.76 -13.24 -13.67
N ALA A 195 -1.92 -12.74 -12.45
CA ALA A 195 -0.86 -12.05 -11.73
C ALA A 195 0.11 -13.07 -11.13
N SER A 196 1.31 -12.64 -10.74
CA SER A 196 2.19 -13.46 -9.90
C SER A 196 1.46 -13.98 -8.66
N ALA A 197 1.79 -15.20 -8.27
CA ALA A 197 1.26 -15.87 -7.10
C ALA A 197 1.60 -15.10 -5.81
N ALA A 198 0.89 -15.43 -4.72
CA ALA A 198 1.10 -14.77 -3.44
C ALA A 198 2.56 -14.88 -2.97
N ALA A 199 3.07 -13.81 -2.38
CA ALA A 199 4.32 -13.85 -1.64
C ALA A 199 4.18 -14.74 -0.39
N GLY A 200 5.31 -15.16 0.17
CA GLY A 200 5.32 -15.86 1.45
C GLY A 200 4.80 -14.98 2.59
N ALA A 201 4.43 -15.61 3.70
CA ALA A 201 4.03 -14.88 4.91
C ALA A 201 5.19 -13.96 5.37
N PRO A 202 4.92 -12.67 5.67
CA PRO A 202 5.96 -11.80 6.18
C PRO A 202 6.37 -12.22 7.59
N GLU A 203 7.67 -12.25 7.85
CA GLU A 203 8.27 -12.28 9.17
C GLU A 203 8.40 -10.85 9.69
N ILE A 204 8.07 -10.64 10.97
CA ILE A 204 8.03 -9.31 11.58
C ILE A 204 8.97 -9.28 12.77
N THR A 205 9.93 -8.35 12.75
CA THR A 205 10.83 -8.04 13.87
C THR A 205 10.69 -6.58 14.24
N PHE A 206 11.07 -6.21 15.46
CA PHE A 206 10.98 -4.83 15.93
C PHE A 206 12.09 -4.48 16.92
N THR A 207 12.41 -3.21 16.95
CA THR A 207 13.24 -2.53 17.95
C THR A 207 12.35 -1.56 18.74
N GLU A 208 12.93 -0.79 19.66
CA GLU A 208 12.24 0.27 20.39
C GLU A 208 11.57 1.30 19.45
N THR A 209 12.18 1.58 18.29
CA THR A 209 11.77 2.71 17.44
C THR A 209 11.34 2.31 16.02
N GLU A 210 11.54 1.06 15.61
CA GLU A 210 11.31 0.64 14.24
C GLU A 210 10.87 -0.83 14.15
N MET A 211 9.91 -1.10 13.26
CA MET A 211 9.44 -2.44 12.93
C MET A 211 9.87 -2.81 11.50
N THR A 212 10.49 -3.96 11.35
CA THR A 212 10.98 -4.48 10.07
C THR A 212 10.14 -5.68 9.64
N LEU A 213 9.63 -5.63 8.41
CA LEU A 213 8.95 -6.75 7.76
C LEU A 213 9.87 -7.32 6.69
N THR A 214 10.02 -8.64 6.67
CA THR A 214 10.77 -9.35 5.62
C THR A 214 9.91 -10.51 5.11
N TRP A 215 9.83 -10.70 3.79
CA TRP A 215 8.98 -11.76 3.23
C TRP A 215 9.71 -12.56 2.15
N PRO A 216 9.39 -13.86 1.98
CA PRO A 216 9.80 -14.61 0.80
C PRO A 216 9.14 -14.01 -0.46
N PRO A 217 9.88 -13.86 -1.57
CA PRO A 217 9.29 -13.41 -2.84
C PRO A 217 8.23 -14.41 -3.35
N ALA A 218 7.37 -13.94 -4.25
CA ALA A 218 6.44 -14.83 -4.96
C ALA A 218 7.22 -15.93 -5.70
N PRO A 219 6.72 -17.19 -5.73
CA PRO A 219 7.45 -18.31 -6.33
C PRO A 219 7.66 -18.15 -7.85
N ASP A 220 6.79 -17.38 -8.50
CA ASP A 220 6.83 -17.00 -9.91
C ASP A 220 7.17 -15.51 -10.09
N ALA A 221 7.85 -14.91 -9.11
CA ALA A 221 8.31 -13.53 -9.20
C ALA A 221 9.23 -13.35 -10.41
N ARG A 222 8.94 -12.34 -11.21
CA ARG A 222 9.73 -11.96 -12.38
C ARG A 222 11.02 -11.33 -11.90
N THR A 223 12.15 -11.83 -12.38
CA THR A 223 13.46 -11.21 -12.17
C THR A 223 13.82 -10.38 -13.40
N ALA A 224 14.39 -9.20 -13.19
CA ALA A 224 14.89 -8.41 -14.31
C ALA A 224 16.11 -9.12 -14.91
N THR A 225 15.93 -9.81 -16.04
CA THR A 225 17.04 -10.41 -16.80
C THR A 225 17.80 -9.33 -17.55
N PHE A 226 18.68 -8.62 -16.85
CA PHE A 226 19.84 -8.07 -17.53
C PHE A 226 20.81 -9.24 -17.73
N VAL A 227 21.00 -9.66 -18.98
CA VAL A 227 22.13 -10.52 -19.36
C VAL A 227 23.39 -9.71 -19.07
N ALA A 228 24.00 -9.93 -17.91
CA ALA A 228 25.34 -9.42 -17.65
C ALA A 228 26.27 -10.00 -18.74
N PRO A 229 27.14 -9.18 -19.37
CA PRO A 229 28.12 -9.72 -20.30
C PRO A 229 28.97 -10.79 -19.58
N PRO A 230 29.33 -11.90 -20.25
CA PRO A 230 30.11 -12.95 -19.63
C PRO A 230 31.41 -12.37 -19.05
N PRO A 231 31.87 -12.84 -17.88
CA PRO A 231 33.11 -12.35 -17.29
C PRO A 231 34.26 -12.56 -18.28
N PRO A 232 35.20 -11.60 -18.40
CA PRO A 232 36.35 -11.78 -19.27
C PRO A 232 37.13 -13.03 -18.83
N PRO A 233 37.65 -13.84 -19.78
CA PRO A 233 38.40 -15.03 -19.43
C PRO A 233 39.61 -14.67 -18.56
N PRO A 234 40.00 -15.53 -17.60
CA PRO A 234 41.13 -15.26 -16.73
C PRO A 234 42.40 -15.03 -17.56
N SER A 235 43.02 -13.87 -17.40
CA SER A 235 44.32 -13.56 -18.01
C SER A 235 45.38 -14.52 -17.49
N LEU A 236 45.98 -15.30 -18.39
CA LEU A 236 47.12 -16.16 -18.08
C LEU A 236 48.29 -15.32 -17.51
N PRO A 237 49.03 -15.81 -16.51
CA PRO A 237 50.13 -15.07 -15.93
C PRO A 237 51.29 -14.96 -16.93
N ALA A 238 51.81 -13.74 -17.09
CA ALA A 238 52.96 -13.45 -17.93
C ALA A 238 54.22 -14.15 -17.39
N ILE A 239 54.78 -15.07 -18.18
CA ILE A 239 56.09 -15.67 -17.92
C ILE A 239 57.17 -14.64 -18.32
N LEU A 240 57.97 -14.24 -17.32
CA LEU A 240 59.17 -13.42 -17.46
C LEU A 240 60.37 -14.28 -17.90
N ALA A 241 60.93 -13.97 -19.08
CA ALA A 241 62.34 -14.12 -19.46
C ALA A 241 62.46 -13.48 -20.86
N GLY A 242 63.35 -12.57 -21.22
CA GLY A 242 64.73 -12.36 -20.77
C GLY A 242 65.61 -12.32 -22.03
N ALA A 243 65.98 -11.09 -22.45
CA ALA A 243 67.15 -10.73 -23.26
C ALA A 243 67.45 -11.40 -24.63
N ALA A 244 67.32 -10.57 -25.68
CA ALA A 244 68.37 -10.12 -26.60
C ALA A 244 69.03 -11.04 -27.68
N VAL A 245 68.96 -10.50 -28.92
CA VAL A 245 69.95 -10.51 -30.02
C VAL A 245 69.99 -11.70 -31.01
N GLY A 246 69.87 -11.38 -32.31
CA GLY A 246 70.44 -12.17 -33.42
C GLY A 246 69.57 -12.34 -34.67
N LYS A 247 69.96 -11.72 -35.78
CA LYS A 247 69.36 -11.81 -37.14
C LYS A 247 70.00 -12.98 -37.95
N PRO A 248 69.72 -13.20 -39.26
CA PRO A 248 68.74 -14.13 -39.84
C PRO A 248 69.36 -15.27 -40.72
N ALA A 249 68.57 -16.28 -41.12
CA ALA A 249 68.62 -17.01 -42.41
C ALA A 249 67.73 -18.28 -42.32
N ASN A 250 66.65 -18.38 -43.09
CA ASN A 250 66.53 -19.02 -44.41
C ASN A 250 66.25 -20.54 -44.32
N THR A 251 65.04 -20.99 -44.70
CA THR A 251 64.78 -21.88 -45.86
C THR A 251 63.39 -22.54 -45.84
N SER A 252 62.73 -22.39 -46.99
CA SER A 252 61.80 -23.28 -47.69
C SER A 252 60.32 -23.43 -47.28
N PRO A 253 59.40 -23.43 -48.27
CA PRO A 253 57.95 -23.40 -48.08
C PRO A 253 57.32 -24.79 -48.18
N GLY A 254 56.19 -25.01 -47.52
CA GLY A 254 55.30 -26.12 -47.86
C GLY A 254 54.46 -26.64 -46.70
N ASN A 255 53.33 -25.99 -46.42
CA ASN A 255 52.03 -26.63 -46.62
C ASN A 255 50.92 -25.58 -46.48
N VAL A 256 50.06 -25.49 -47.50
CA VAL A 256 48.87 -24.64 -47.50
C VAL A 256 47.79 -25.37 -46.70
N THR A 257 47.53 -24.92 -45.48
CA THR A 257 46.29 -25.25 -44.77
C THR A 257 45.16 -24.39 -45.33
N PRO A 258 43.99 -24.95 -45.70
CA PRO A 258 42.88 -24.14 -46.18
C PRO A 258 42.44 -23.18 -45.07
N ALA A 259 42.33 -21.89 -45.39
CA ALA A 259 41.74 -20.92 -44.48
C ALA A 259 40.30 -21.34 -44.18
N ALA A 260 40.01 -21.66 -42.91
CA ALA A 260 38.64 -21.77 -42.45
C ALA A 260 37.91 -20.44 -42.75
N PRO A 261 36.64 -20.47 -43.20
CA PRO A 261 35.89 -19.24 -43.38
C PRO A 261 35.86 -18.47 -42.06
N PRO A 262 35.90 -17.12 -42.07
CA PRO A 262 35.77 -16.37 -40.84
C PRO A 262 34.48 -16.79 -40.14
N GLU A 263 34.58 -17.16 -38.86
CA GLU A 263 33.40 -17.39 -38.03
C GLU A 263 32.47 -16.18 -38.21
N PRO A 264 31.18 -16.39 -38.51
CA PRO A 264 30.25 -15.28 -38.56
C PRO A 264 30.30 -14.57 -37.21
N ALA A 265 30.48 -13.25 -37.24
CA ALA A 265 30.44 -12.43 -36.03
C ALA A 265 29.22 -12.85 -35.19
N PRO A 266 29.35 -12.97 -33.85
CA PRO A 266 28.24 -13.41 -33.02
C PRO A 266 27.04 -12.52 -33.34
N LEU A 267 25.97 -13.16 -33.80
CA LEU A 267 24.74 -12.45 -34.12
C LEU A 267 24.35 -11.67 -32.87
N VAL A 268 24.26 -10.34 -33.01
CA VAL A 268 23.73 -9.50 -31.93
C VAL A 268 22.26 -9.85 -31.79
N ALA A 269 21.95 -10.73 -30.85
CA ALA A 269 20.58 -11.03 -30.47
C ALA A 269 19.99 -9.78 -29.83
N LYS A 270 19.23 -9.00 -30.60
CA LYS A 270 18.29 -8.05 -30.01
C LYS A 270 17.24 -8.89 -29.29
N SER A 271 17.17 -8.77 -27.97
CA SER A 271 16.08 -9.33 -27.17
C SER A 271 14.75 -8.97 -27.84
N LEU A 272 13.86 -9.96 -27.99
CA LEU A 272 12.55 -9.84 -28.62
C LEU A 272 11.55 -8.99 -27.82
N GLY A 273 12.01 -8.02 -27.02
CA GLY A 273 11.15 -7.08 -26.29
C GLY A 273 10.50 -7.64 -25.03
N PHE A 274 11.01 -8.74 -24.46
CA PHE A 274 10.55 -9.26 -23.16
C PHE A 274 11.14 -8.45 -22.00
N ASN A 275 10.88 -7.15 -21.94
CA ASN A 275 11.12 -6.36 -20.74
C ASN A 275 9.99 -6.62 -19.76
N SER A 276 9.97 -7.80 -19.13
CA SER A 276 9.15 -7.98 -17.93
C SER A 276 9.89 -7.27 -16.80
N GLU A 277 9.34 -6.14 -16.34
CA GLU A 277 9.81 -5.51 -15.11
C GLU A 277 9.81 -6.54 -13.98
N ALA A 278 10.77 -6.41 -13.05
CA ALA A 278 10.81 -7.29 -11.90
C ALA A 278 9.52 -7.12 -11.09
N THR A 279 9.00 -8.23 -10.56
CA THR A 279 7.84 -8.18 -9.67
C THR A 279 8.21 -7.33 -8.45
N THR A 280 7.38 -6.32 -8.18
CA THR A 280 7.50 -5.44 -7.02
C THR A 280 6.41 -5.77 -6.01
N TYR A 281 6.40 -5.14 -4.83
CA TYR A 281 5.50 -5.49 -3.75
C TYR A 281 4.83 -4.27 -3.12
N HIS A 282 3.55 -4.38 -2.86
CA HIS A 282 2.85 -3.50 -1.93
C HIS A 282 2.60 -4.22 -0.61
N VAL A 283 2.95 -3.56 0.49
CA VAL A 283 2.62 -3.99 1.84
C VAL A 283 1.39 -3.26 2.33
N TYR A 284 0.44 -3.99 2.92
CA TYR A 284 -0.80 -3.47 3.49
C TYR A 284 -0.89 -3.85 4.96
N GLU A 285 -1.42 -2.94 5.75
CA GLU A 285 -1.91 -3.25 7.09
C GLU A 285 -3.35 -3.76 6.98
N VAL A 286 -3.61 -4.91 7.57
CA VAL A 286 -4.95 -5.46 7.69
C VAL A 286 -5.58 -4.83 8.92
N PRO A 287 -6.66 -4.05 8.78
CA PRO A 287 -7.30 -3.42 9.93
C PRO A 287 -7.80 -4.51 10.89
N ALA A 288 -7.50 -4.34 12.18
CA ALA A 288 -8.15 -5.09 13.26
C ALA A 288 -9.62 -4.64 13.28
N ALA A 289 -10.47 -5.34 12.54
CA ALA A 289 -11.82 -4.87 12.25
C ALA A 289 -12.65 -4.66 13.53
N PRO A 290 -13.35 -3.52 13.65
CA PRO A 290 -14.78 -3.52 13.77
C PRO A 290 -15.40 -3.47 12.37
N ALA A 291 -16.49 -4.19 12.14
CA ALA A 291 -17.26 -4.05 10.91
C ALA A 291 -17.64 -2.55 10.71
N PRO A 292 -17.60 -2.01 9.49
CA PRO A 292 -18.08 -0.65 9.28
C PRO A 292 -19.54 -0.57 9.74
N GLU A 293 -19.87 0.48 10.51
CA GLU A 293 -21.24 0.71 10.99
C GLU A 293 -22.24 0.85 9.81
N ASP A 294 -21.73 1.22 8.62
CA ASP A 294 -22.44 1.16 7.34
C ASP A 294 -21.78 0.12 6.41
N PRO A 295 -22.45 -0.98 6.05
CA PRO A 295 -21.90 -2.02 5.16
C PRO A 295 -21.59 -1.51 3.74
N LEU A 296 -22.04 -0.31 3.37
CA LEU A 296 -21.79 0.33 2.09
C LEU A 296 -20.61 1.31 2.12
N ALA A 297 -20.03 1.58 3.29
CA ALA A 297 -18.85 2.43 3.47
C ALA A 297 -17.54 1.67 3.20
N LEU A 298 -17.42 1.03 2.03
CA LEU A 298 -16.18 0.38 1.61
C LEU A 298 -15.11 1.44 1.32
N ALA A 299 -13.86 1.11 1.66
CA ALA A 299 -12.69 1.91 1.30
C ALA A 299 -11.80 1.14 0.34
N LEU A 300 -11.07 1.86 -0.53
CA LEU A 300 -10.03 1.26 -1.33
C LEU A 300 -8.90 0.75 -0.43
N PRO A 301 -8.33 -0.44 -0.69
CA PRO A 301 -7.18 -0.92 0.06
C PRO A 301 -6.02 0.07 -0.14
N LYS A 302 -5.56 0.66 0.96
CA LYS A 302 -4.47 1.63 0.96
C LYS A 302 -3.17 0.95 1.38
N PRO A 303 -2.16 0.86 0.51
CA PRO A 303 -0.88 0.29 0.90
C PRO A 303 -0.14 1.22 1.88
N LEU A 304 0.66 0.63 2.77
CA LEU A 304 1.66 1.34 3.58
C LEU A 304 2.78 1.92 2.72
N THR A 305 3.01 1.28 1.57
CA THR A 305 4.02 1.64 0.58
C THR A 305 3.38 2.54 -0.48
N PRO A 306 3.76 3.84 -0.61
CA PRO A 306 3.19 4.72 -1.62
C PRO A 306 3.49 4.26 -3.06
N GLN A 307 4.60 3.57 -3.24
CA GLN A 307 5.02 2.93 -4.50
C GLN A 307 5.44 1.50 -4.20
N ALA A 308 5.25 0.60 -5.15
CA ALA A 308 5.63 -0.79 -4.98
C ALA A 308 7.16 -0.91 -4.85
N VAL A 309 7.62 -1.70 -3.86
CA VAL A 309 9.04 -1.87 -3.55
C VAL A 309 9.60 -3.10 -4.26
N ALA A 310 10.80 -3.00 -4.83
CA ALA A 310 11.47 -4.13 -5.49
C ALA A 310 12.20 -5.07 -4.50
N VAL A 311 12.51 -4.57 -3.31
CA VAL A 311 13.14 -5.35 -2.24
C VAL A 311 12.08 -6.09 -1.41
N THR A 312 12.46 -7.20 -0.81
CA THR A 312 11.59 -8.04 0.02
C THR A 312 11.65 -7.69 1.51
N THR A 313 11.93 -6.42 1.81
CA THR A 313 12.00 -5.89 3.17
C THR A 313 11.38 -4.50 3.22
N LEU A 314 10.66 -4.20 4.31
CA LEU A 314 10.05 -2.89 4.58
C LEU A 314 10.33 -2.48 6.02
N SER A 315 10.81 -1.26 6.19
CA SER A 315 11.02 -0.65 7.50
C SER A 315 9.92 0.37 7.82
N ILE A 316 9.23 0.16 8.94
CA ILE A 316 8.13 1.01 9.42
C ILE A 316 8.63 1.75 10.66
N LYS A 317 8.69 3.08 10.57
CA LYS A 317 9.08 3.93 11.69
C LYS A 317 8.00 3.95 12.77
N GLY A 318 8.44 3.82 14.02
CA GLY A 318 7.60 3.79 15.21
C GLY A 318 7.01 2.40 15.47
N VAL A 319 6.96 2.04 16.75
CA VAL A 319 6.35 0.80 17.23
C VAL A 319 5.30 1.13 18.27
N SER A 320 4.08 0.62 18.07
CA SER A 320 3.00 0.73 19.05
C SER A 320 2.98 -0.54 19.89
N PHE A 321 3.66 -0.51 21.04
CA PHE A 321 3.68 -1.63 21.97
C PHE A 321 2.29 -1.92 22.55
N GLY A 322 1.99 -3.20 22.75
CA GLY A 322 0.71 -3.69 23.29
C GLY A 322 -0.46 -3.69 22.30
N THR A 323 -0.28 -3.17 21.08
CA THR A 323 -1.32 -3.15 20.03
C THR A 323 -1.05 -4.22 18.98
N GLU A 324 -2.01 -5.10 18.72
CA GLU A 324 -1.91 -6.08 17.64
C GLU A 324 -1.98 -5.39 16.27
N ARG A 325 -1.06 -5.74 15.38
CA ARG A 325 -1.04 -5.27 13.99
C ARG A 325 -0.87 -6.45 13.06
N CYS A 326 -1.66 -6.47 12.00
CA CYS A 326 -1.66 -7.54 11.01
C CYS A 326 -1.23 -7.00 9.65
N PHE A 327 -0.44 -7.76 8.90
CA PHE A 327 0.11 -7.34 7.62
C PHE A 327 -0.07 -8.40 6.54
N VAL A 328 -0.21 -7.94 5.31
CA VAL A 328 -0.16 -8.76 4.09
C VAL A 328 0.68 -8.07 3.03
N VAL A 329 1.29 -8.88 2.16
CA VAL A 329 2.09 -8.42 1.03
C VAL A 329 1.43 -8.89 -0.27
N ARG A 330 1.35 -8.01 -1.27
CA ARG A 330 0.85 -8.35 -2.61
C ARG A 330 1.93 -8.09 -3.65
N PRO A 331 2.20 -9.04 -4.57
CA PRO A 331 3.06 -8.79 -5.70
C PRO A 331 2.35 -7.85 -6.70
N VAL A 332 3.15 -7.09 -7.42
CA VAL A 332 2.73 -6.13 -8.43
C VAL A 332 3.58 -6.38 -9.67
N ASP A 333 2.92 -6.80 -10.73
CA ASP A 333 3.53 -6.98 -12.03
C ASP A 333 3.16 -5.82 -12.94
N ASN A 334 4.13 -5.38 -13.73
CA ASN A 334 3.88 -4.52 -14.87
C ASN A 334 4.10 -5.34 -16.15
N VAL A 335 3.02 -5.57 -16.88
CA VAL A 335 3.03 -6.36 -18.11
C VAL A 335 2.61 -5.46 -19.25
N PHE A 336 3.54 -5.08 -20.12
CA PHE A 336 3.28 -4.18 -21.25
C PHE A 336 2.59 -2.85 -20.84
N GLY A 337 3.00 -2.26 -19.72
CA GLY A 337 2.43 -1.01 -19.20
C GLY A 337 1.12 -1.19 -18.42
N VAL A 338 0.68 -2.43 -18.21
CA VAL A 338 -0.50 -2.76 -17.41
C VAL A 338 -0.06 -3.26 -16.05
N VAL A 339 -0.47 -2.52 -15.01
CA VAL A 339 -0.22 -2.91 -13.61
C VAL A 339 -1.27 -3.94 -13.17
N VAL A 340 -0.80 -5.08 -12.70
CA VAL A 340 -1.64 -6.16 -12.17
C VAL A 340 -1.16 -6.49 -10.77
N GLN A 341 -2.05 -6.42 -9.77
CA GLN A 341 -1.73 -6.85 -8.41
C GLN A 341 -2.20 -8.29 -8.18
N GLY A 342 -1.31 -9.11 -7.62
CA GLY A 342 -1.62 -10.49 -7.27
C GLY A 342 -2.38 -10.65 -5.95
N PRO A 343 -2.66 -11.92 -5.58
CA PRO A 343 -3.29 -12.24 -4.31
C PRO A 343 -2.41 -11.83 -3.11
N ALA A 344 -3.06 -11.64 -1.97
CA ALA A 344 -2.37 -11.36 -0.71
C ALA A 344 -1.59 -12.59 -0.22
N SER A 345 -0.43 -12.35 0.40
CA SER A 345 0.22 -13.34 1.25
C SER A 345 -0.71 -13.78 2.39
N PRO A 346 -0.41 -14.90 3.07
CA PRO A 346 -1.02 -15.16 4.37
C PRO A 346 -0.88 -13.96 5.30
N VAL A 347 -1.91 -13.72 6.12
CA VAL A 347 -1.92 -12.65 7.11
C VAL A 347 -0.97 -13.02 8.25
N THR A 348 -0.03 -12.14 8.57
CA THR A 348 0.80 -12.26 9.78
C THR A 348 0.43 -11.16 10.76
N CYS A 349 0.10 -11.54 12.00
CA CYS A 349 -0.18 -10.61 13.09
C CYS A 349 0.93 -10.64 14.14
N VAL A 350 1.21 -9.48 14.74
CA VAL A 350 2.16 -9.34 15.86
C VAL A 350 1.60 -8.35 16.88
N THR A 351 1.82 -8.64 18.16
CA THR A 351 1.58 -7.70 19.26
C THR A 351 2.93 -7.40 19.90
N PRO A 352 3.63 -6.33 19.48
CA PRO A 352 4.93 -5.98 20.02
C PRO A 352 4.84 -5.76 21.53
N ARG A 353 5.74 -6.37 22.29
CA ARG A 353 5.88 -6.12 23.72
C ARG A 353 7.13 -5.31 23.96
N ASP A 354 7.04 -4.36 24.88
CA ASP A 354 8.18 -3.54 25.24
C ASP A 354 9.10 -4.31 26.19
N THR A 355 10.29 -4.61 25.70
CA THR A 355 11.35 -5.33 26.44
C THR A 355 12.66 -4.54 26.45
N PHE A 356 12.60 -3.24 26.18
CA PHE A 356 13.77 -2.38 26.02
C PHE A 356 13.96 -1.54 27.28
N PRO A 357 14.85 -1.94 28.21
CA PRO A 357 15.05 -1.17 29.44
C PRO A 357 15.64 0.21 29.16
N PRO A 358 15.33 1.22 29.99
CA PRO A 358 15.99 2.51 29.93
C PRO A 358 17.51 2.39 30.11
N ALA A 359 18.25 3.39 29.68
CA ALA A 359 19.66 3.52 29.98
C ALA A 359 19.89 3.71 31.49
N ALA A 360 21.06 3.30 31.98
CA ALA A 360 21.43 3.51 33.37
C ALA A 360 21.52 5.02 33.69
N PRO A 361 20.95 5.49 34.81
CA PRO A 361 21.14 6.86 35.28
C PRO A 361 22.62 7.17 35.46
N LYS A 362 23.03 8.39 35.11
CA LYS A 362 24.43 8.83 35.14
C LYS A 362 24.68 9.84 36.25
N SER A 363 25.95 9.99 36.60
CA SER A 363 26.43 11.06 37.49
C SER A 363 25.75 11.06 38.87
N LEU A 364 25.45 9.87 39.41
CA LEU A 364 24.91 9.75 40.77
C LEU A 364 25.94 10.29 41.77
N ALA A 365 25.53 11.27 42.57
CA ALA A 365 26.29 11.83 43.66
C ALA A 365 25.48 11.74 44.97
N ALA A 366 26.19 11.45 46.06
CA ALA A 366 25.65 11.43 47.41
C ALA A 366 26.33 12.53 48.23
N ILE A 367 25.54 13.33 48.95
CA ILE A 367 26.02 14.46 49.74
C ILE A 367 25.49 14.33 51.16
N GLY A 368 26.40 14.09 52.10
CA GLY A 368 26.07 13.96 53.52
C GLY A 368 25.79 15.30 54.21
N SER A 369 24.71 15.34 54.99
CA SER A 369 24.31 16.43 55.89
C SER A 369 23.90 15.86 57.26
N ALA A 370 23.60 16.73 58.24
CA ALA A 370 23.23 16.30 59.59
C ALA A 370 21.96 15.42 59.55
N GLY A 371 22.14 14.13 59.84
CA GLY A 371 21.06 13.13 59.86
C GLY A 371 20.41 12.82 58.50
N VAL A 372 20.98 13.25 57.37
CA VAL A 372 20.38 13.09 56.03
C VAL A 372 21.46 12.94 54.96
N VAL A 373 21.25 12.06 53.98
CA VAL A 373 22.02 12.03 52.74
C VAL A 373 21.14 12.47 51.57
N ASN A 374 21.59 13.48 50.81
CA ASN A 374 20.91 13.93 49.60
C ASN A 374 21.59 13.30 48.38
N LEU A 375 20.79 12.68 47.52
CA LEU A 375 21.22 12.07 46.27
C LEU A 375 20.76 12.94 45.10
N ILE A 376 21.61 13.06 44.09
CA ILE A 376 21.28 13.72 42.82
C ILE A 376 21.91 12.94 41.67
N TRP A 377 21.21 12.84 40.55
CA TRP A 377 21.69 12.21 39.32
C TRP A 377 21.20 12.96 38.08
N GLU A 378 21.78 12.61 36.94
CA GLU A 378 21.39 13.17 35.64
C GLU A 378 20.08 12.52 35.15
N PRO A 379 19.11 13.29 34.61
CA PRO A 379 17.88 12.74 34.07
C PRO A 379 18.13 11.88 32.82
N ASN A 380 17.45 10.74 32.78
CA ASN A 380 17.15 9.98 31.57
C ASN A 380 16.22 10.77 30.63
N THR A 381 16.28 10.49 29.33
CA THR A 381 15.56 11.21 28.26
C THR A 381 14.58 10.36 27.47
N GLU A 382 14.46 9.09 27.84
CA GLU A 382 13.59 8.10 27.22
C GLU A 382 12.11 8.49 27.40
N PRO A 383 11.29 8.47 26.33
CA PRO A 383 9.92 8.98 26.35
C PRO A 383 8.96 8.15 27.22
N ASP A 384 9.27 6.88 27.39
CA ASP A 384 8.55 5.87 28.14
C ASP A 384 9.06 5.70 29.58
N LEU A 385 10.03 6.50 30.02
CA LEU A 385 10.51 6.51 31.41
C LEU A 385 9.35 6.71 32.40
N ALA A 386 9.20 5.78 33.35
CA ALA A 386 8.26 5.91 34.47
C ALA A 386 8.88 6.60 35.67
N GLY A 387 10.17 6.38 35.93
CA GLY A 387 10.92 7.03 37.00
C GLY A 387 12.13 6.25 37.46
N TYR A 388 12.55 6.47 38.70
CA TYR A 388 13.76 5.89 39.29
C TYR A 388 13.44 5.10 40.55
N LEU A 389 14.15 3.99 40.76
CA LEU A 389 14.21 3.31 42.04
C LEU A 389 15.57 3.58 42.68
N VAL A 390 15.55 4.03 43.92
CA VAL A 390 16.75 4.30 44.71
C VAL A 390 17.05 3.09 45.57
N LEU A 391 18.27 2.57 45.47
CA LEU A 391 18.73 1.45 46.26
C LEU A 391 19.85 1.88 47.21
N ARG A 392 19.83 1.35 48.43
CA ARG A 392 20.83 1.57 49.47
C ARG A 392 21.36 0.25 50.01
N GLY A 393 22.67 0.18 50.19
CA GLY A 393 23.37 -0.86 50.93
C GLY A 393 24.13 -0.25 52.10
N GLU A 394 24.29 -1.02 53.18
CA GLU A 394 25.12 -0.65 54.33
C GLU A 394 26.46 -1.40 54.23
N ALA A 395 27.57 -0.67 54.26
CA ALA A 395 28.90 -1.26 54.23
C ALA A 395 29.24 -1.92 55.60
N PRO A 396 29.99 -3.04 55.63
CA PRO A 396 30.70 -3.66 54.51
C PRO A 396 29.86 -4.72 53.74
N GLY A 397 28.57 -4.84 54.03
CA GLY A 397 27.70 -5.88 53.46
C GLY A 397 27.17 -5.59 52.06
N ASP A 398 27.16 -4.33 51.63
CA ASP A 398 26.79 -3.81 50.28
C ASP A 398 25.50 -4.39 49.66
N LYS A 399 24.64 -5.03 50.47
CA LYS A 399 23.40 -5.62 50.01
C LYS A 399 22.40 -4.50 49.74
N LEU A 400 22.28 -4.14 48.47
CA LEU A 400 21.35 -3.12 47.99
C LEU A 400 19.90 -3.53 48.24
N GLN A 401 19.15 -2.65 48.88
CA GLN A 401 17.70 -2.74 49.08
C GLN A 401 17.05 -1.48 48.51
N ALA A 402 15.89 -1.62 47.88
CA ALA A 402 15.13 -0.49 47.41
C ALA A 402 14.63 0.35 48.60
N LEU A 403 14.97 1.64 48.61
CA LEU A 403 14.42 2.64 49.54
C LEU A 403 13.05 3.12 49.09
N THR A 404 12.84 3.17 47.78
CA THR A 404 11.59 3.59 47.17
C THR A 404 10.75 2.36 46.82
N THR A 405 9.51 2.30 47.29
CA THR A 405 8.57 1.22 46.95
C THR A 405 7.93 1.38 45.57
N ALA A 406 8.03 2.58 44.98
CA ALA A 406 7.56 2.91 43.64
C ALA A 406 8.56 3.85 42.96
N ALA A 407 8.53 3.89 41.63
CA ALA A 407 9.40 4.76 40.84
C ALA A 407 9.12 6.24 41.13
N ILE A 408 10.16 7.01 41.44
CA ILE A 408 10.06 8.45 41.64
C ILE A 408 10.40 9.20 40.35
N ALA A 409 9.67 10.26 40.03
CA ALA A 409 9.93 11.06 38.82
C ALA A 409 11.09 12.07 38.98
N GLY A 410 11.40 12.46 40.23
CA GLY A 410 12.45 13.42 40.53
C GLY A 410 13.85 12.84 40.31
N THR A 411 14.82 13.70 39.99
CA THR A 411 16.25 13.34 39.83
C THR A 411 17.07 13.56 41.11
N ASN A 412 16.39 13.64 42.23
CA ASN A 412 16.99 13.77 43.55
C ASN A 412 16.18 12.96 44.56
N TYR A 413 16.86 12.50 45.60
CA TYR A 413 16.24 11.78 46.70
C TYR A 413 16.89 12.15 48.02
N ARG A 414 16.05 12.32 49.05
CA ARG A 414 16.49 12.66 50.39
C ARG A 414 16.32 11.45 51.30
N ASP A 415 17.42 10.80 51.65
CA ASP A 415 17.42 9.70 52.62
C ASP A 415 17.50 10.26 54.05
N THR A 416 16.41 10.16 54.79
CA THR A 416 16.29 10.60 56.19
C THR A 416 16.41 9.46 57.20
N GLU A 417 16.59 8.22 56.75
CA GLU A 417 16.69 7.03 57.60
C GLU A 417 18.14 6.64 57.90
N VAL A 418 19.09 7.51 57.56
CA VAL A 418 20.52 7.29 57.76
C VAL A 418 20.94 7.45 59.23
N ARG A 419 21.87 6.60 59.68
CA ARG A 419 22.46 6.70 61.03
C ARG A 419 23.81 7.43 60.99
N PRO A 420 24.04 8.44 61.85
CA PRO A 420 25.32 9.15 61.91
C PRO A 420 26.51 8.20 62.06
N GLY A 421 27.57 8.42 61.27
CA GLY A 421 28.79 7.61 61.29
C GLY A 421 28.72 6.28 60.53
N VAL A 422 27.57 5.90 59.97
CA VAL A 422 27.43 4.71 59.12
C VAL A 422 27.71 5.06 57.65
N ARG A 423 28.47 4.20 56.97
CA ARG A 423 28.76 4.32 55.53
C ARG A 423 27.70 3.58 54.71
N TYR A 424 27.06 4.31 53.80
CA TYR A 424 26.06 3.79 52.89
C TYR A 424 26.57 3.83 51.45
N VAL A 425 26.14 2.84 50.66
CA VAL A 425 26.35 2.75 49.21
C VAL A 425 25.00 2.94 48.53
N TYR A 426 24.93 3.87 47.60
CA TYR A 426 23.72 4.19 46.84
C TYR A 426 23.91 3.85 45.36
N VAL A 427 22.82 3.36 44.79
CA VAL A 427 22.67 3.09 43.35
C VAL A 427 21.27 3.50 42.95
N VAL A 428 21.13 4.02 41.74
CA VAL A 428 19.83 4.33 41.15
C VAL A 428 19.65 3.50 39.88
N VAL A 429 18.45 2.98 39.68
CA VAL A 429 18.02 2.36 38.41
C VAL A 429 16.83 3.14 37.88
N ALA A 430 16.76 3.28 36.56
CA ALA A 430 15.59 3.78 35.86
C ALA A 430 14.63 2.62 35.55
N VAL A 431 13.33 2.92 35.52
CA VAL A 431 12.29 1.98 35.10
C VAL A 431 11.35 2.66 34.12
N ASP A 432 10.84 1.89 33.16
CA ASP A 432 9.91 2.35 32.15
C ASP A 432 8.43 2.13 32.53
N LYS A 433 7.54 2.46 31.60
CA LYS A 433 6.08 2.28 31.72
C LYS A 433 5.61 0.92 31.19
N ALA A 434 6.50 -0.01 30.84
CA ALA A 434 6.12 -1.32 30.35
C ALA A 434 5.42 -2.16 31.43
N ASP A 435 4.70 -3.21 31.00
CA ASP A 435 4.06 -4.17 31.90
C ASP A 435 4.44 -5.62 31.52
N PRO A 436 5.32 -6.28 32.30
CA PRO A 436 6.01 -5.76 33.50
C PRO A 436 7.06 -4.68 33.16
N GLN A 437 7.37 -3.81 34.12
CA GLN A 437 8.35 -2.73 33.95
C GLN A 437 9.75 -3.28 33.61
N ASN A 438 10.40 -2.72 32.61
CA ASN A 438 11.82 -3.00 32.39
C ASN A 438 12.67 -2.11 33.30
N VAL A 439 13.76 -2.69 33.81
CA VAL A 439 14.66 -2.03 34.76
C VAL A 439 16.02 -1.83 34.10
N SER A 440 16.55 -0.61 34.15
CA SER A 440 17.86 -0.27 33.63
C SER A 440 18.98 -1.03 34.36
N PRO A 441 20.18 -1.11 33.77
CA PRO A 441 21.39 -1.37 34.54
C PRO A 441 21.57 -0.32 35.66
N GLN A 442 22.38 -0.67 36.65
CA GLN A 442 22.70 0.20 37.79
C GLN A 442 23.50 1.43 37.35
N SER A 443 23.22 2.58 37.96
CA SER A 443 24.07 3.78 37.87
C SER A 443 25.49 3.52 38.39
N ASN A 444 26.37 4.51 38.26
CA ASN A 444 27.59 4.53 39.06
C ASN A 444 27.25 4.46 40.57
N ARG A 445 28.09 3.79 41.35
CA ARG A 445 27.95 3.74 42.81
C ARG A 445 28.36 5.07 43.42
N ALA A 446 27.58 5.55 44.39
CA ALA A 446 27.92 6.68 45.24
C ALA A 446 28.02 6.21 46.69
N GLU A 447 29.10 6.56 47.38
CA GLU A 447 29.29 6.23 48.79
C GLU A 447 29.31 7.51 49.62
N GLU A 448 28.68 7.47 50.78
CA GLU A 448 28.69 8.60 51.71
C GLU A 448 28.52 8.13 53.16
N THR A 449 29.09 8.87 54.10
CA THR A 449 28.91 8.68 55.55
C THR A 449 28.01 9.78 56.10
N ALA A 450 26.94 9.38 56.79
CA ALA A 450 26.03 10.34 57.39
C ALA A 450 26.75 11.18 58.46
N ARG A 451 26.63 12.51 58.36
CA ARG A 451 27.26 13.44 59.29
C ARG A 451 26.47 13.51 60.59
N GLN A 452 27.20 13.75 61.69
CA GLN A 452 26.64 13.97 63.02
C GLN A 452 25.82 15.26 63.10
#